data_AF-A0A816YNU7-F1
#
_entry.id   AF-A0A816YNU7-F1
#
_cell.length_a   1.000
_cell.length_b   1.000
_cell.length_c   1.000
_cell.angle_alpha   90.00
_cell.angle_beta   90.00
_cell.angle_gamma   90.00
#
_symmetry.space_group_name_H-M   'P 1'
#
loop_
_entity.id
_entity.type
_entity.pdbx_description
1 polymer ?
#
loop_
_entity_poly.entity_id
_entity_poly.type
_entity_poly.pdbx_seq_one_letter_code
_entity_poly.pdbx_strand_id
1 'polypeptide(L)'
;MFGDNWTFQQDGGRPHIHRKTQDWCRTHLPCFIDKDHWPPSSPDLNPLDYCIWDEFASAINWDLVTSKTALINELKRSVKKIHPEVVFESCASRTNRSHRLKQANGNCLNK
;
A
#
# COMPACT_ATOMS: atom_id res chain seq x y z
N MET A 1 -17.74 -8.72 5.51
CA MET A 1 -16.77 -8.08 6.42
C MET A 1 -15.64 -9.06 6.68
N PHE A 2 -14.39 -8.62 6.72
CA PHE A 2 -13.19 -9.47 6.85
C PHE A 2 -12.98 -10.07 8.26
N GLY A 3 -13.98 -9.98 9.16
CA GLY A 3 -13.84 -10.35 10.57
C GLY A 3 -12.76 -9.50 11.27
N ASP A 4 -12.17 -10.06 12.34
CA ASP A 4 -11.08 -9.44 13.09
C ASP A 4 -9.70 -9.99 12.72
N ASN A 5 -9.63 -10.89 11.73
CA ASN A 5 -8.40 -11.55 11.31
C ASN A 5 -7.68 -10.76 10.19
N TRP A 6 -7.33 -9.51 10.46
CA TRP A 6 -6.57 -8.68 9.52
C TRP A 6 -5.65 -7.70 10.25
N THR A 7 -4.60 -7.28 9.55
CA THR A 7 -3.60 -6.33 10.04
C THR A 7 -3.59 -5.09 9.16
N PHE A 8 -3.76 -3.92 9.75
CA PHE A 8 -3.60 -2.64 9.06
C PHE A 8 -2.12 -2.34 8.81
N GLN A 9 -1.78 -1.98 7.58
CA GLN A 9 -0.45 -1.52 7.20
C GLN A 9 -0.57 -0.14 6.54
N GLN A 10 0.33 0.76 6.92
CA GLN A 10 0.53 2.09 6.32
C GLN A 10 2.02 2.40 6.27
N ASP A 11 2.43 3.40 5.49
CA ASP A 11 3.81 3.85 5.39
C ASP A 11 4.22 4.77 6.56
N GLY A 12 5.51 5.12 6.62
CA GLY A 12 6.12 5.93 7.68
C GLY A 12 5.89 7.45 7.55
N GLY A 13 4.86 7.91 6.85
CA GLY A 13 4.56 9.34 6.69
C GLY A 13 4.39 10.07 8.04
N ARG A 14 4.78 11.34 8.14
CA ARG A 14 4.74 12.12 9.40
C ARG A 14 3.39 12.04 10.14
N PRO A 15 2.23 12.17 9.46
CA PRO A 15 0.94 12.02 10.13
C PRO A 15 0.69 10.60 10.66
N HIS A 16 1.20 9.57 9.97
CA HIS A 16 0.98 8.17 10.30
C HIS A 16 1.77 7.76 11.54
N ILE A 17 3.00 8.25 11.68
CA ILE A 17 3.86 7.97 12.86
C ILE A 17 3.54 8.84 14.08
N HIS A 18 2.68 9.85 13.93
CA HIS A 18 2.33 10.76 15.02
C HIS A 18 1.60 10.01 16.14
N ARG A 19 1.91 10.35 17.40
CA ARG A 19 1.36 9.68 18.60
C ARG A 19 -0.17 9.53 18.56
N LYS A 20 -0.90 10.59 18.23
CA LYS A 20 -2.37 10.56 18.15
C LYS A 20 -2.90 9.51 17.15
N THR A 21 -2.23 9.36 16.01
CA THR A 21 -2.62 8.39 14.98
C THR A 21 -2.31 6.97 15.46
N GLN A 22 -1.12 6.75 16.01
CA GLN A 22 -0.70 5.45 16.55
C GLN A 22 -1.62 4.99 17.70
N ASP A 23 -1.98 5.88 18.62
CA ASP A 23 -2.88 5.57 19.74
C ASP A 23 -4.30 5.28 19.24
N TRP A 24 -4.78 6.00 18.23
CA TRP A 24 -6.06 5.71 17.60
C TRP A 24 -6.05 4.33 16.94
N CYS A 25 -5.03 4.01 16.14
CA CYS A 25 -4.87 2.70 15.50
C CYS A 25 -4.86 1.57 16.53
N ARG A 26 -4.10 1.71 17.63
CA ARG A 26 -4.02 0.71 18.70
C ARG A 26 -5.37 0.47 19.39
N THR A 27 -6.22 1.50 19.48
CA THR A 27 -7.51 1.42 20.18
C THR A 27 -8.62 0.88 19.29
N HIS A 28 -8.55 1.09 17.97
CA HIS A 28 -9.69 0.86 17.06
C HIS A 28 -9.47 -0.23 16.01
N LEU A 29 -8.24 -0.70 15.80
CA LEU A 29 -7.92 -1.71 14.78
C LEU A 29 -7.59 -3.05 15.46
N PRO A 30 -8.07 -4.19 14.93
CA PRO A 30 -7.78 -5.52 15.49
C PRO A 30 -6.28 -5.81 15.57
N CYS A 31 -5.53 -5.39 14.55
CA CYS A 31 -4.09 -5.45 14.48
C CYS A 31 -3.58 -4.33 13.56
N PHE A 32 -2.42 -3.74 13.86
CA PHE A 32 -1.77 -2.78 12.97
C PHE A 32 -0.24 -2.88 13.10
N ILE A 33 0.46 -2.53 12.02
CA ILE A 33 1.92 -2.39 12.04
C ILE A 33 2.25 -0.98 12.53
N ASP A 34 2.81 -0.89 13.73
CA ASP A 34 3.19 0.40 14.29
C ASP A 34 4.44 1.00 13.65
N LYS A 35 4.71 2.25 14.00
CA LYS A 35 5.84 3.02 13.46
C LYS A 35 7.22 2.39 13.71
N ASP A 36 7.36 1.53 14.71
CA ASP A 36 8.63 0.92 15.10
C ASP A 36 8.84 -0.43 14.39
N HIS A 37 7.76 -1.04 13.90
CA HIS A 37 7.79 -2.27 13.10
C HIS A 37 7.78 -2.03 11.59
N TRP A 38 7.45 -0.83 11.12
CA TRP A 38 7.56 -0.47 9.70
C TRP A 38 8.94 0.12 9.38
N PRO A 39 9.72 -0.46 8.44
CA PRO A 39 11.02 0.08 8.11
C PRO A 39 10.88 1.43 7.37
N PRO A 40 11.71 2.43 7.70
CA PRO A 40 11.66 3.73 7.06
C PRO A 40 11.98 3.62 5.57
N SER A 41 11.40 4.52 4.77
CA SER A 41 11.70 4.66 3.33
C SER A 41 11.67 3.35 2.54
N SER A 42 10.69 2.48 2.82
CA SER A 42 10.60 1.13 2.25
C SER A 42 9.38 0.95 1.31
N PRO A 43 9.32 1.67 0.17
CA PRO A 43 8.24 1.48 -0.82
C PRO A 43 8.25 0.05 -1.37
N ASP A 44 9.42 -0.60 -1.39
CA ASP A 44 9.59 -2.00 -1.77
C ASP A 44 8.81 -2.98 -0.89
N LEU A 45 8.28 -2.58 0.26
CA LEU A 45 7.48 -3.44 1.12
C LEU A 45 6.00 -3.08 1.17
N ASN A 46 5.60 -1.98 0.54
CA ASN A 46 4.21 -1.53 0.51
C ASN A 46 3.53 -2.01 -0.78
N PRO A 47 2.54 -2.94 -0.71
CA PRO A 47 1.84 -3.44 -1.89
C PRO A 47 1.21 -2.35 -2.74
N LEU A 48 0.83 -1.22 -2.12
CA LEU A 48 0.34 -0.07 -2.87
C LEU A 48 1.44 0.53 -3.75
N ASP A 49 2.65 0.71 -3.22
CA ASP A 49 3.74 1.42 -3.89
C ASP A 49 4.44 0.60 -4.97
N TYR A 50 4.68 -0.70 -4.76
CA TYR A 50 5.39 -1.52 -5.76
C TYR A 50 4.49 -2.19 -6.79
N CYS A 51 3.16 -2.06 -6.68
CA CYS A 51 2.23 -2.76 -7.57
C CYS A 51 0.93 -1.98 -7.82
N ILE A 52 0.09 -1.78 -6.80
CA ILE A 52 -1.29 -1.33 -7.05
C ILE A 52 -1.34 0.07 -7.67
N TRP A 53 -0.46 1.00 -7.28
CA TRP A 53 -0.43 2.32 -7.92
C TRP A 53 -0.04 2.27 -9.40
N ASP A 54 0.87 1.39 -9.79
CA ASP A 54 1.26 1.21 -11.20
C ASP A 54 0.10 0.61 -12.02
N GLU A 55 -0.64 -0.35 -11.45
CA GLU A 55 -1.86 -0.91 -12.06
C GLU A 55 -2.93 0.18 -12.27
N PHE A 56 -3.13 1.04 -11.28
CA PHE A 56 -4.03 2.19 -11.39
C PHE A 56 -3.59 3.13 -12.51
N ALA A 57 -2.33 3.56 -12.50
CA ALA A 57 -1.79 4.48 -13.49
C ALA A 57 -1.93 3.94 -14.91
N SER A 58 -1.72 2.63 -15.08
CA SER A 58 -1.82 1.95 -16.37
C SER A 58 -3.27 1.81 -16.86
N ALA A 59 -4.25 1.72 -15.95
CA ALA A 59 -5.65 1.53 -16.29
C ALA A 59 -6.42 2.85 -16.58
N ILE A 60 -5.92 3.98 -16.04
CA ILE A 60 -6.47 5.33 -16.25
C ILE A 60 -6.28 5.77 -17.69
N ASN A 61 -7.33 6.35 -18.29
CA ASN A 61 -7.19 7.06 -19.55
C ASN A 61 -6.82 8.52 -19.25
N TRP A 62 -5.52 8.82 -19.28
CA TRP A 62 -5.00 10.14 -18.93
C TRP A 62 -5.45 11.25 -19.88
N ASP A 63 -5.79 10.94 -21.13
CA ASP A 63 -6.29 11.93 -22.10
C ASP A 63 -7.65 12.52 -21.68
N LEU A 64 -8.43 11.79 -20.87
CA LEU A 64 -9.71 12.25 -20.34
C LEU A 64 -9.55 13.09 -19.06
N VAL A 65 -8.37 13.09 -18.44
CA VAL A 65 -8.13 13.71 -17.13
C VAL A 65 -7.80 15.19 -17.29
N THR A 66 -8.84 16.02 -17.43
CA THR A 66 -8.71 17.49 -17.57
C THR A 66 -9.15 18.26 -16.33
N SER A 67 -9.68 17.57 -15.32
CA SER A 67 -10.16 18.16 -14.07
C SER A 67 -10.10 17.17 -12.91
N LYS A 68 -10.21 17.67 -11.68
CA LYS A 68 -10.32 16.83 -10.48
C LYS A 68 -11.49 15.84 -10.58
N THR A 69 -12.64 16.29 -11.09
CA THR A 69 -13.82 15.43 -11.26
C THR A 69 -13.56 14.32 -12.28
N ALA A 70 -12.91 14.65 -13.40
CA ALA A 70 -12.52 13.67 -14.40
C ALA A 70 -11.54 12.63 -13.82
N LEU A 71 -10.54 13.08 -13.04
CA LEU A 71 -9.61 12.18 -12.34
C LEU A 71 -10.34 11.22 -11.40
N ILE A 72 -11.25 11.73 -10.56
CA ILE A 72 -12.01 10.89 -9.62
C ILE A 72 -12.86 9.86 -10.38
N ASN A 73 -13.48 10.24 -11.50
CA ASN A 73 -14.28 9.34 -12.31
C ASN A 73 -13.43 8.26 -12.97
N GLU A 74 -12.26 8.63 -13.52
CA GLU A 74 -11.32 7.69 -14.10
C GLU A 74 -10.76 6.73 -13.06
N LEU A 75 -10.40 7.19 -11.85
CA LEU A 75 -9.98 6.32 -10.75
C LEU A 75 -11.06 5.29 -10.39
N LYS A 76 -12.32 5.71 -10.27
CA LYS A 76 -13.47 4.82 -10.00
C LYS A 76 -13.72 3.82 -11.13
N ARG A 77 -13.36 4.15 -12.36
CA ARG A 77 -13.45 3.24 -13.51
C ARG A 77 -12.28 2.26 -13.51
N SER A 78 -11.07 2.75 -13.29
CA SER A 78 -9.83 1.96 -13.29
C SER A 78 -9.78 0.93 -12.17
N VAL A 79 -10.26 1.24 -10.96
CA VAL A 79 -10.29 0.26 -9.86
C VAL A 79 -11.07 -1.01 -10.22
N LYS A 80 -12.11 -0.89 -11.06
CA LYS A 80 -12.94 -2.02 -11.49
C LYS A 80 -12.25 -2.94 -12.50
N LYS A 81 -11.13 -2.49 -13.08
CA LYS A 81 -10.33 -3.25 -14.04
C LYS A 81 -9.22 -4.05 -13.39
N ILE A 82 -8.83 -3.70 -12.17
CA ILE A 82 -7.78 -4.41 -11.44
C ILE A 82 -8.35 -5.77 -11.03
N HIS A 83 -7.70 -6.85 -11.49
CA HIS A 83 -8.15 -8.20 -11.17
C HIS A 83 -7.92 -8.48 -9.68
N PRO A 84 -8.85 -9.14 -8.97
CA PRO A 84 -8.67 -9.45 -7.55
C PRO A 84 -7.38 -10.22 -7.26
N GLU A 85 -6.94 -11.08 -8.18
CA GLU A 85 -5.70 -11.84 -8.08
C GLU A 85 -4.47 -10.93 -7.91
N VAL A 86 -4.39 -9.80 -8.63
CA VAL A 86 -3.30 -8.83 -8.49
C VAL A 86 -3.23 -8.26 -7.06
N VAL A 87 -4.38 -8.05 -6.43
CA VAL A 87 -4.45 -7.59 -5.03
C VAL A 87 -3.99 -8.68 -4.07
N PHE A 88 -4.38 -9.94 -4.29
CA PHE A 88 -3.97 -11.04 -3.44
C PHE A 88 -2.48 -11.36 -3.61
N GLU A 89 -1.98 -11.41 -4.84
CA GLU A 89 -0.59 -11.70 -5.16
C GLU A 89 0.36 -10.60 -4.68
N SER A 90 -0.03 -9.32 -4.79
CA SER A 90 0.76 -8.23 -4.21
C SER A 90 0.84 -8.40 -2.69
N CYS A 91 -0.29 -8.57 -1.98
CA CYS A 91 -0.27 -8.84 -0.55
C CYS A 91 0.61 -10.05 -0.17
N ALA A 92 0.48 -11.18 -0.88
CA ALA A 92 1.27 -12.39 -0.64
C ALA A 92 2.77 -12.19 -0.91
N SER A 93 3.12 -11.39 -1.91
CA SER A 93 4.50 -11.12 -2.31
C SER A 93 5.29 -10.34 -1.27
N ARG A 94 4.62 -9.62 -0.36
CA ARG A 94 5.27 -8.83 0.70
C ARG A 94 6.29 -9.63 1.50
N THR A 95 5.97 -10.87 1.88
CA THR A 95 6.88 -11.72 2.69
C THR A 95 8.16 -12.05 1.91
N ASN A 96 8.04 -12.46 0.65
CA ASN A 96 9.20 -12.73 -0.20
C ASN A 96 10.05 -11.47 -0.43
N ARG A 97 9.40 -10.31 -0.59
CA ARG A 97 10.09 -9.02 -0.71
C ARG A 97 10.84 -8.66 0.58
N SER A 98 10.26 -8.89 1.76
CA SER A 98 10.97 -8.73 3.04
C SER A 98 12.19 -9.64 3.16
N HIS A 99 12.10 -10.91 2.73
CA HIS A 99 13.25 -11.82 2.71
C HIS A 99 14.36 -11.32 1.78
N ARG A 100 14.01 -10.86 0.57
CA ARG A 100 14.96 -10.27 -0.38
C ARG A 100 15.59 -9.00 0.19
N LEU A 101 14.83 -8.15 0.88
CA LEU A 101 15.35 -6.91 1.46
C LEU A 101 16.40 -7.22 2.54
N LYS A 102 16.12 -8.25 3.36
CA LYS A 102 17.09 -8.76 4.33
C LYS A 102 18.37 -9.29 3.65
N GLN A 103 18.24 -10.07 2.59
CA GLN A 103 19.39 -10.57 1.81
C GLN A 103 20.18 -9.43 1.16
N ALA A 104 19.51 -8.35 0.81
CA ALA A 104 20.12 -7.14 0.27
C ALA A 104 20.69 -6.21 1.36
N ASN A 105 20.75 -6.62 2.64
CA ASN A 105 21.17 -5.80 3.77
C ASN A 105 20.40 -4.48 3.90
N GLY A 106 19.09 -4.50 3.61
CA GLY A 106 18.23 -3.32 3.67
C GLY A 106 18.27 -2.44 2.42
N ASN A 107 19.05 -2.78 1.39
CA ASN A 107 19.07 -2.05 0.13
C ASN A 107 17.81 -2.28 -0.71
N CYS A 108 17.47 -1.31 -1.56
CA CYS A 108 16.33 -1.38 -2.48
C CYS A 108 16.41 -2.61 -3.39
N LEU A 109 15.25 -3.19 -3.72
CA LEU A 109 15.12 -4.45 -4.46
C LEU A 109 15.17 -4.30 -5.97
N ASN A 110 14.80 -3.13 -6.48
CA ASN A 110 14.79 -2.82 -7.90
C ASN A 110 15.96 -1.87 -8.19
N LYS A 111 17.05 -2.42 -8.73
CA LYS A 111 18.11 -1.68 -9.42
C LYS A 111 18.10 -2.09 -10.88
#